data_AF-A0A5F7ZDV9-F1
#
_entry.id   AF-A0A5F7ZDV9-F1
#
_cell.length_a   1.000
_cell.length_b   1.000
_cell.length_c   1.000
_cell.angle_alpha   90.00
_cell.angle_beta   90.00
_cell.angle_gamma   90.00
#
_symmetry.space_group_name_H-M   'P 1'
#
loop_
_entity.id
_entity.type
_entity.pdbx_description
1 polymer ?
#
loop_
_entity_poly.entity_id
_entity_poly.type
_entity_poly.pdbx_seq_one_letter_code
_entity_poly.pdbx_strand_id
1 'polypeptide(L)'
;MPQIPRDNKAAALLMLTKNVDFVKDAHEEMERAVEECDPYSGLLNDTDENNSDNHNDEDDVLGFPSNQDLYWSEDDQELIIPCLALVRASKACLKKIRILVAENGKKDQVAQLDDIVDISDEISPSVDDLALSIYPPMCHLTVRINVSTGFEGIATDVMGGTSLITSYFL
;
A
#
# COMPACT_ATOMS: atom_id res chain seq x y z
N MET A 1 11.32 -9.88 -26.08
CA MET A 1 12.10 -10.43 -24.96
C MET A 1 12.57 -9.27 -24.10
N PRO A 2 12.52 -9.37 -22.76
CA PRO A 2 13.08 -8.34 -21.89
C PRO A 2 14.57 -8.21 -22.21
N GLN A 3 15.01 -7.00 -22.57
CA GLN A 3 16.41 -6.73 -22.83
C GLN A 3 17.15 -6.70 -21.50
N ILE A 4 18.11 -7.60 -21.32
CA ILE A 4 18.94 -7.64 -20.12
C ILE A 4 19.88 -6.41 -20.13
N PRO A 5 19.92 -5.62 -19.04
CA PRO A 5 20.82 -4.47 -18.93
C PRO A 5 22.29 -4.86 -19.11
N ARG A 6 23.09 -3.97 -19.72
CA ARG A 6 24.52 -4.21 -19.99
C ARG A 6 25.46 -3.55 -18.98
N ASP A 7 24.92 -2.75 -18.07
CA ASP A 7 25.65 -2.05 -17.02
C ASP A 7 24.78 -1.85 -15.77
N ASN A 8 25.43 -1.63 -14.62
CA ASN A 8 24.75 -1.52 -13.33
C ASN A 8 23.80 -0.32 -13.25
N LYS A 9 24.09 0.79 -13.93
CA LYS A 9 23.18 1.95 -13.95
C LYS A 9 21.88 1.57 -14.66
N ALA A 10 21.97 0.94 -15.82
CA ALA A 10 20.81 0.46 -16.54
C ALA A 10 20.04 -0.60 -15.75
N ALA A 11 20.73 -1.46 -14.99
CA ALA A 11 20.11 -2.44 -14.09
C ALA A 11 19.36 -1.78 -12.93
N ALA A 12 19.98 -0.82 -12.25
CA ALA A 12 19.37 -0.06 -11.17
C ALA A 12 18.14 0.72 -11.65
N LEU A 13 18.23 1.38 -12.81
CA LEU A 13 17.08 2.07 -13.41
C LEU A 13 15.94 1.13 -13.78
N LEU A 14 16.25 -0.07 -14.26
CA LEU A 14 15.25 -1.09 -14.54
C LEU A 14 14.57 -1.55 -13.24
N MET A 15 15.32 -1.79 -12.16
CA MET A 15 14.74 -2.22 -10.89
C MET A 15 13.88 -1.13 -10.27
N LEU A 16 14.38 0.11 -10.20
CA LEU A 16 13.61 1.25 -9.71
C LEU A 16 12.34 1.49 -10.51
N THR A 17 12.36 1.23 -11.82
CA THR A 17 11.15 1.31 -12.66
C THR A 17 10.14 0.24 -12.28
N LYS A 18 10.59 -1.01 -12.05
CA LYS A 18 9.69 -2.08 -11.58
C LYS A 18 9.04 -1.74 -10.26
N ASN A 19 9.79 -1.22 -9.28
CA ASN A 19 9.21 -0.85 -7.98
C ASN A 19 8.20 0.29 -8.11
N VAL A 20 8.47 1.28 -8.97
CA VAL A 20 7.49 2.34 -9.27
C VAL A 20 6.21 1.73 -9.84
N ASP A 21 6.33 0.78 -10.75
CA ASP A 21 5.18 0.15 -11.41
C ASP A 21 4.39 -0.75 -10.42
N PHE A 22 5.06 -1.55 -9.59
CA PHE A 22 4.39 -2.36 -8.56
C PHE A 22 3.61 -1.51 -7.56
N VAL A 23 4.24 -0.46 -7.00
CA VAL A 23 3.57 0.44 -6.06
C VAL A 23 2.44 1.23 -6.74
N LYS A 24 2.58 1.52 -8.04
CA LYS A 24 1.52 2.14 -8.83
C LYS A 24 0.32 1.20 -8.97
N ASP A 25 0.55 -0.04 -9.35
CA ASP A 25 -0.52 -1.02 -9.57
C ASP A 25 -1.26 -1.30 -8.25
N ALA A 26 -0.55 -1.47 -7.14
CA ALA A 26 -1.14 -1.62 -5.81
C ALA A 26 -1.98 -0.39 -5.41
N HIS A 27 -1.46 0.82 -5.60
CA HIS A 27 -2.23 2.05 -5.31
C HIS A 27 -3.52 2.14 -6.14
N GLU A 28 -3.45 1.84 -7.44
CA GLU A 28 -4.62 1.87 -8.32
C GLU A 28 -5.63 0.77 -7.97
N GLU A 29 -5.17 -0.40 -7.53
CA GLU A 29 -6.03 -1.47 -7.02
C GLU A 29 -6.76 -1.05 -5.75
N MET A 30 -6.04 -0.48 -4.78
CA MET A 30 -6.64 0.02 -3.54
C MET A 30 -7.64 1.17 -3.80
N GLU A 31 -7.31 2.12 -4.67
CA GLU A 31 -8.23 3.23 -5.04
C GLU A 31 -9.51 2.69 -5.69
N ARG A 32 -9.39 1.78 -6.66
CA ARG A 32 -10.56 1.16 -7.29
C ARG A 32 -11.43 0.41 -6.28
N ALA A 33 -10.82 -0.34 -5.37
CA ALA A 33 -11.57 -1.09 -4.37
C ALA A 33 -12.42 -0.15 -3.49
N VAL A 34 -11.87 1.00 -3.08
CA VAL A 34 -12.59 2.02 -2.30
C VAL A 34 -13.68 2.71 -3.13
N GLU A 35 -13.42 3.01 -4.41
CA GLU A 35 -14.42 3.62 -5.31
C GLU A 35 -15.60 2.69 -5.62
N GLU A 36 -15.34 1.38 -5.71
CA GLU A 36 -16.36 0.35 -5.96
C GLU A 36 -17.14 -0.03 -4.69
N CYS A 37 -16.76 0.47 -3.52
CA CYS A 37 -17.47 0.24 -2.26
C CYS A 37 -18.87 0.87 -2.30
N ASP A 38 -19.92 0.06 -2.14
CA ASP A 38 -21.31 0.51 -2.15
C ASP A 38 -21.61 1.43 -0.93
N PRO A 39 -21.99 2.70 -1.14
CA PRO A 39 -22.34 3.65 -0.08
C PRO A 39 -23.52 3.21 0.80
N TYR A 40 -24.33 2.26 0.34
CA TYR A 40 -25.53 1.79 1.05
C TYR A 40 -25.36 0.41 1.70
N SER A 41 -24.17 -0.19 1.63
CA SER A 41 -23.89 -1.53 2.15
C SER A 41 -24.15 -1.70 3.65
N GLY A 42 -23.94 -0.65 4.46
CA GLY A 42 -24.25 -0.66 5.90
C GLY A 42 -25.73 -0.43 6.25
N LEU A 43 -26.51 0.17 5.35
CA LEU A 43 -27.87 0.65 5.63
C LEU A 43 -28.94 -0.46 5.58
N LEU A 44 -28.65 -1.55 4.87
CA LEU A 44 -29.54 -2.72 4.81
C LEU A 44 -29.44 -3.62 6.04
N ASN A 45 -28.39 -3.50 6.86
CA ASN A 45 -28.26 -4.27 8.11
C ASN A 45 -29.15 -3.70 9.24
N ASP A 46 -29.55 -2.43 9.18
CA ASP A 46 -30.34 -1.77 10.25
C ASP A 46 -31.86 -1.89 10.04
N THR A 47 -32.33 -2.47 8.93
CA THR A 47 -33.77 -2.45 8.57
C THR A 47 -34.56 -3.68 9.05
N ASP A 48 -33.91 -4.68 9.67
CA ASP A 48 -34.60 -5.88 10.18
C ASP A 48 -34.99 -5.79 11.69
N GLU A 49 -34.91 -4.62 12.31
CA GLU A 49 -35.39 -4.37 13.69
C GLU A 49 -36.65 -3.49 13.73
N ASN A 50 -37.71 -3.88 13.01
CA ASN A 50 -39.06 -3.40 13.37
C ASN A 50 -40.15 -4.43 13.09
N ASN A 51 -40.09 -5.57 13.79
CA ASN A 51 -41.30 -6.35 14.03
C ASN A 51 -42.06 -5.73 15.21
N SER A 52 -43.04 -4.89 14.90
CA SER A 52 -44.15 -4.62 15.81
C SER A 52 -45.06 -5.85 15.82
N ASP A 53 -45.00 -6.59 16.93
CA ASP A 53 -46.05 -7.44 17.52
C ASP A 53 -46.88 -8.36 16.59
N ASN A 54 -46.51 -9.64 16.52
CA ASN A 54 -47.49 -10.71 16.77
C ASN A 54 -46.86 -12.11 16.98
N HIS A 55 -47.10 -12.65 18.18
CA HIS A 55 -47.34 -14.05 18.55
C HIS A 55 -46.52 -15.24 17.98
N ASN A 56 -45.94 -15.98 18.94
CA ASN A 56 -45.81 -17.44 19.01
C ASN A 56 -45.15 -18.19 17.83
N ASP A 57 -43.92 -18.66 18.01
CA ASP A 57 -43.61 -20.05 18.37
C ASP A 57 -42.13 -20.35 18.14
N GLU A 58 -41.62 -21.19 19.04
CA GLU A 58 -40.31 -21.82 19.09
C GLU A 58 -39.97 -22.65 17.83
N ASP A 59 -39.24 -22.10 16.85
CA ASP A 59 -38.32 -22.90 16.02
C ASP A 59 -37.31 -22.05 15.23
N ASP A 60 -36.09 -22.58 15.15
CA ASP A 60 -34.99 -22.23 14.24
C ASP A 60 -34.23 -20.89 14.41
N VAL A 61 -33.18 -21.00 15.22
CA VAL A 61 -31.96 -20.18 15.23
C VAL A 61 -31.31 -20.24 13.84
N LEU A 62 -31.69 -19.34 12.93
CA LEU A 62 -30.89 -19.00 11.76
C LEU A 62 -30.20 -17.66 11.98
N GLY A 63 -29.14 -17.70 12.80
CA GLY A 63 -28.12 -16.66 12.83
C GLY A 63 -27.43 -16.60 11.47
N PHE A 64 -27.97 -15.82 10.55
CA PHE A 64 -27.23 -15.42 9.36
C PHE A 64 -25.92 -14.78 9.83
N PRO A 65 -24.75 -15.19 9.32
CA PRO A 65 -23.49 -14.53 9.64
C PRO A 65 -23.68 -13.04 9.32
N SER A 66 -23.43 -12.15 10.29
CA SER A 66 -23.42 -10.72 9.99
C SER A 66 -22.42 -10.52 8.85
N ASN A 67 -22.86 -9.99 7.70
CA ASN A 67 -21.96 -9.72 6.56
C ASN A 67 -20.93 -8.61 6.85
N GLN A 68 -20.82 -8.18 8.11
CA GLN A 68 -19.99 -7.09 8.60
C GLN A 68 -18.50 -7.33 8.34
N ASP A 69 -18.07 -8.59 8.27
CA ASP A 69 -16.67 -8.96 7.94
C ASP A 69 -16.33 -8.79 6.45
N LEU A 70 -17.33 -8.56 5.57
CA LEU A 70 -17.13 -8.39 4.13
C LEU A 70 -17.06 -6.93 3.67
N TYR A 71 -17.37 -5.96 4.55
CA TYR A 71 -17.47 -4.55 4.20
C TYR A 71 -16.56 -3.69 5.06
N TRP A 72 -16.16 -2.54 4.52
CA TRP A 72 -15.52 -1.49 5.31
C TRP A 72 -16.56 -0.72 6.12
N SER A 73 -16.28 -0.52 7.40
CA SER A 73 -16.99 0.45 8.24
C SER A 73 -16.60 1.89 7.90
N GLU A 74 -17.34 2.87 8.42
CA GLU A 74 -16.96 4.29 8.29
C GLU A 74 -15.57 4.58 8.88
N ASP A 75 -15.25 3.97 10.02
CA ASP A 75 -13.94 4.08 10.68
C ASP A 75 -12.82 3.48 9.81
N ASP A 76 -13.10 2.37 9.11
CA ASP A 76 -12.16 1.79 8.15
C ASP A 76 -11.93 2.74 6.98
N GLN A 77 -13.00 3.30 6.41
CA GLN A 77 -12.91 4.25 5.30
C GLN A 77 -12.10 5.50 5.67
N GLU A 78 -12.29 6.04 6.89
CA GLU A 78 -11.49 7.17 7.37
C GLU A 78 -10.00 6.80 7.51
N LEU A 79 -9.69 5.58 7.97
CA LEU A 79 -8.32 5.09 8.10
C LEU A 79 -7.65 4.76 6.75
N ILE A 80 -8.42 4.39 5.73
CA ILE A 80 -7.88 4.06 4.39
C ILE A 80 -7.35 5.31 3.68
N ILE A 81 -7.97 6.47 3.87
CA ILE A 81 -7.55 7.75 3.24
C ILE A 81 -6.06 8.06 3.50
N PRO A 82 -5.56 8.10 4.76
CA PRO A 82 -4.14 8.33 5.00
C PRO A 82 -3.24 7.19 4.49
N CYS A 83 -3.74 5.94 4.45
CA CYS A 83 -2.97 4.81 3.89
C CYS A 83 -2.76 4.97 2.37
N LEU A 84 -3.79 5.35 1.62
CA LEU A 84 -3.68 5.65 0.19
C LEU A 84 -2.71 6.80 -0.07
N ALA A 85 -2.79 7.87 0.74
CA ALA A 85 -1.86 8.99 0.66
C ALA A 85 -0.40 8.57 0.92
N LEU A 86 -0.17 7.65 1.87
CA LEU A 86 1.14 7.09 2.17
C LEU A 86 1.70 6.30 0.98
N VAL A 87 0.93 5.37 0.41
CA VAL A 87 1.34 4.60 -0.78
C VAL A 87 1.66 5.53 -1.95
N ARG A 88 0.86 6.59 -2.14
CA ARG A 88 1.11 7.64 -3.15
C ARG A 88 2.43 8.36 -2.92
N ALA A 89 2.76 8.69 -1.67
CA ALA A 89 4.01 9.33 -1.30
C ALA A 89 5.20 8.39 -1.57
N SER A 90 5.09 7.11 -1.22
CA SER A 90 6.14 6.11 -1.48
C SER A 90 6.43 5.95 -2.98
N LYS A 91 5.38 5.91 -3.82
CA LYS A 91 5.52 5.95 -5.29
C LYS A 91 6.26 7.20 -5.77
N ALA A 92 5.89 8.37 -5.26
CA ALA A 92 6.53 9.63 -5.62
C ALA A 92 8.02 9.64 -5.24
N CYS A 93 8.35 9.03 -4.10
CA CYS A 93 9.71 8.89 -3.63
C CYS A 93 10.56 8.01 -4.55
N LEU A 94 10.08 6.80 -4.88
CA LEU A 94 10.72 5.90 -5.86
C LEU A 94 10.94 6.59 -7.22
N LYS A 95 9.94 7.35 -7.70
CA LYS A 95 10.07 8.14 -8.94
C LYS A 95 11.19 9.17 -8.84
N LYS A 96 11.35 9.82 -7.68
CA LYS A 96 12.39 10.81 -7.45
C LYS A 96 13.78 10.17 -7.42
N ILE A 97 13.94 9.05 -6.72
CA ILE A 97 15.18 8.26 -6.69
C ILE A 97 15.60 7.86 -8.11
N ARG A 98 14.67 7.30 -8.88
CA ARG A 98 14.90 6.91 -10.28
C ARG A 98 15.40 8.08 -11.13
N ILE A 99 14.80 9.27 -11.00
CA ILE A 99 15.26 10.48 -11.71
C ILE A 99 16.69 10.84 -11.30
N LEU A 100 17.00 10.84 -10.01
CA LEU A 100 18.33 11.17 -9.51
C LEU A 100 19.40 10.17 -9.99
N VAL A 101 19.09 8.87 -10.00
CA VAL A 101 19.98 7.84 -10.56
C VAL A 101 20.14 8.00 -12.07
N ALA A 102 19.09 8.38 -12.80
CA ALA A 102 19.17 8.60 -14.24
C ALA A 102 20.08 9.79 -14.59
N GLU A 103 19.92 10.90 -13.87
CA GLU A 103 20.65 12.14 -14.08
C GLU A 103 22.11 12.03 -13.61
N ASN A 104 22.35 11.47 -12.43
CA ASN A 104 23.64 11.58 -11.77
C ASN A 104 24.40 10.24 -11.62
N GLY A 105 23.68 9.10 -11.71
CA GLY A 105 24.25 7.75 -11.58
C GLY A 105 25.41 7.52 -12.55
N LYS A 106 26.50 6.92 -12.06
CA LYS A 106 27.62 6.46 -12.90
C LYS A 106 27.75 4.94 -12.82
N LYS A 107 28.07 4.32 -13.95
CA LYS A 107 28.14 2.85 -14.09
C LYS A 107 29.22 2.17 -13.22
N ASP A 108 30.22 2.94 -12.79
CA ASP A 108 31.33 2.52 -11.94
C ASP A 108 31.00 2.60 -10.44
N GLN A 109 29.93 3.28 -10.05
CA GLN A 109 29.45 3.39 -8.68
C GLN A 109 28.60 2.17 -8.27
N VAL A 110 29.14 0.96 -8.50
CA VAL A 110 28.42 -0.31 -8.31
C VAL A 110 27.79 -0.42 -6.92
N ALA A 111 28.60 -0.31 -5.86
CA ALA A 111 28.11 -0.44 -4.48
C ALA A 111 27.01 0.58 -4.13
N GLN A 112 27.13 1.83 -4.60
CA GLN A 112 26.17 2.88 -4.30
C GLN A 112 24.83 2.66 -5.02
N LEU A 113 24.90 2.17 -6.27
CA LEU A 113 23.72 1.81 -7.03
C LEU A 113 23.01 0.59 -6.43
N ASP A 114 23.78 -0.39 -5.94
CA ASP A 114 23.25 -1.58 -5.26
C ASP A 114 22.58 -1.17 -3.93
N ASP A 115 23.24 -0.35 -3.09
CA ASP A 115 22.66 0.18 -1.84
C ASP A 115 21.32 0.90 -2.08
N ILE A 116 21.24 1.74 -3.13
CA ILE A 116 20.01 2.47 -3.49
C ILE A 116 18.90 1.51 -3.91
N VAL A 117 19.24 0.48 -4.69
CA VAL A 117 18.27 -0.51 -5.15
C VAL A 117 17.76 -1.35 -3.99
N ASP A 118 18.65 -1.83 -3.13
CA ASP A 118 18.30 -2.66 -1.97
C ASP A 118 17.30 -1.94 -1.06
N ILE A 119 17.58 -0.68 -0.69
CA ILE A 119 16.65 0.13 0.13
C ILE A 119 15.32 0.39 -0.62
N SER A 120 15.37 0.59 -1.94
CA SER A 120 14.18 0.85 -2.75
C SER A 120 13.31 -0.40 -2.94
N ASP A 121 13.90 -1.60 -2.87
CA ASP A 121 13.21 -2.89 -3.01
C ASP A 121 12.37 -3.23 -1.76
N GLU A 122 12.69 -2.67 -0.59
CA GLU A 122 11.91 -2.85 0.65
C GLU A 122 10.54 -2.13 0.63
N ILE A 123 10.39 -1.15 -0.26
CA ILE A 123 9.16 -0.34 -0.36
C ILE A 123 8.00 -1.15 -0.90
N SER A 124 8.23 -2.01 -1.91
CA SER A 124 7.14 -2.75 -2.54
C SER A 124 6.50 -3.78 -1.60
N PRO A 125 7.27 -4.62 -0.85
CA PRO A 125 6.69 -5.51 0.15
C PRO A 125 5.93 -4.76 1.25
N SER A 126 6.44 -3.62 1.72
CA SER A 126 5.74 -2.82 2.75
C SER A 126 4.40 -2.26 2.27
N VAL A 127 4.31 -1.89 0.99
CA VAL A 127 3.05 -1.48 0.35
C VAL A 127 2.10 -2.66 0.18
N ASP A 128 2.61 -3.83 -0.19
CA ASP A 128 1.82 -5.06 -0.34
C ASP A 128 1.22 -5.51 1.01
N ASP A 129 2.02 -5.55 2.07
CA ASP A 129 1.58 -5.86 3.43
C ASP A 129 0.53 -4.86 3.93
N LEU A 130 0.69 -3.57 3.61
CA LEU A 130 -0.31 -2.55 3.93
C LEU A 130 -1.60 -2.77 3.14
N ALA A 131 -1.52 -3.01 1.83
CA ALA A 131 -2.68 -3.24 0.97
C ALA A 131 -3.48 -4.46 1.46
N LEU A 132 -2.81 -5.58 1.73
CA LEU A 132 -3.44 -6.80 2.25
C LEU A 132 -4.12 -6.58 3.60
N SER A 133 -3.54 -5.73 4.47
CA SER A 133 -4.11 -5.44 5.79
C SER A 133 -5.34 -4.54 5.78
N ILE A 134 -5.58 -3.85 4.65
CA ILE A 134 -6.68 -2.90 4.50
C ILE A 134 -7.97 -3.61 4.05
N TYR A 135 -7.90 -4.72 3.32
CA TYR A 135 -9.12 -5.42 2.89
C TYR A 135 -9.90 -6.02 4.07
N PRO A 136 -11.26 -6.04 4.01
CA PRO A 136 -12.07 -6.62 5.07
C PRO A 136 -11.80 -8.12 5.31
N PRO A 137 -11.91 -8.60 6.55
CA PRO A 137 -12.14 -7.82 7.77
C PRO A 137 -10.85 -7.08 8.20
N MET A 138 -10.96 -5.74 8.29
CA MET A 138 -9.80 -4.87 8.54
C MET A 138 -9.44 -4.85 10.03
N CYS A 139 -8.17 -5.09 10.35
CA CYS A 139 -7.65 -4.96 11.70
C CYS A 139 -6.84 -3.67 11.83
N HIS A 140 -7.41 -2.64 12.47
CA HIS A 140 -6.77 -1.33 12.66
C HIS A 140 -5.39 -1.43 13.33
N LEU A 141 -5.22 -2.36 14.27
CA LEU A 141 -3.92 -2.59 14.92
C LEU A 141 -2.88 -3.10 13.93
N THR A 142 -3.25 -4.07 13.08
CA THR A 142 -2.36 -4.61 12.04
C THR A 142 -1.96 -3.53 11.05
N VAL A 143 -2.92 -2.72 10.60
CA VAL A 143 -2.67 -1.60 9.68
C VAL A 143 -1.69 -0.61 10.30
N ARG A 144 -1.88 -0.23 11.56
CA ARG A 144 -0.95 0.66 12.28
C ARG A 144 0.45 0.06 12.43
N ILE A 145 0.54 -1.24 12.73
CA ILE A 145 1.82 -1.95 12.81
C ILE A 145 2.51 -1.92 11.44
N ASN A 146 1.82 -2.30 10.35
CA ASN A 146 2.40 -2.31 9.01
C ASN A 146 2.84 -0.92 8.55
N VAL A 147 2.08 0.13 8.90
CA VAL A 147 2.48 1.52 8.66
C VAL A 147 3.76 1.86 9.43
N SER A 148 3.82 1.57 10.73
CA SER A 148 5.00 1.88 11.55
C SER A 148 6.21 1.06 11.12
N THR A 149 6.13 -0.28 11.10
CA THR A 149 7.30 -1.11 10.82
C THR A 149 7.75 -1.06 9.38
N GLY A 150 6.81 -0.97 8.43
CA GLY A 150 7.12 -0.89 7.01
C GLY A 150 7.68 0.48 6.65
N PHE A 151 7.03 1.57 7.07
CA PHE A 151 7.35 2.90 6.53
C PHE A 151 8.22 3.76 7.44
N GLU A 152 8.39 3.46 8.73
CA GLU A 152 9.30 4.23 9.60
C GLU A 152 10.76 3.99 9.22
N GLY A 153 11.14 2.74 8.93
CA GLY A 153 12.46 2.39 8.39
C GLY A 153 12.70 2.96 6.99
N ILE A 154 11.69 2.85 6.10
CA ILE A 154 11.76 3.45 4.76
C ILE A 154 11.85 4.98 4.86
N ALA A 155 11.12 5.65 5.75
CA ALA A 155 11.17 7.09 5.87
C ALA A 155 12.54 7.56 6.37
N THR A 156 13.16 6.88 7.33
CA THR A 156 14.52 7.21 7.79
C THR A 156 15.57 6.90 6.72
N ASP A 157 15.45 5.78 6.03
CA ASP A 157 16.49 5.28 5.12
C ASP A 157 16.33 5.83 3.70
N VAL A 158 15.12 6.21 3.30
CA VAL A 158 14.85 6.89 2.03
C VAL A 158 14.92 8.40 2.17
N MET A 159 14.46 9.05 3.27
CA MET A 159 14.77 10.47 3.45
C MET A 159 16.25 10.70 3.80
N GLY A 160 16.83 9.85 4.65
CA GLY A 160 18.29 9.76 4.82
C GLY A 160 18.98 9.36 3.51
N GLY A 161 18.36 8.48 2.74
CA GLY A 161 18.76 8.04 1.41
C GLY A 161 18.76 9.16 0.38
N THR A 162 17.79 10.07 0.39
CA THR A 162 17.84 11.28 -0.46
C THR A 162 19.01 12.17 -0.06
N SER A 163 19.39 12.21 1.21
CA SER A 163 20.59 12.88 1.70
C SER A 163 21.87 12.13 1.28
N LEU A 164 21.87 10.80 1.28
CA LEU A 164 22.97 9.95 0.81
C LEU A 164 23.13 10.03 -0.71
N ILE A 165 22.06 9.94 -1.48
CA ILE A 165 21.99 10.15 -2.94
C ILE A 165 22.49 11.56 -3.26
N THR A 166 22.04 12.58 -2.52
CA THR A 166 22.56 13.95 -2.67
C THR A 166 24.05 14.03 -2.35
N SER A 167 24.53 13.25 -1.37
CA SER A 167 25.95 13.17 -0.98
C SER A 167 26.81 12.30 -1.91
N TYR A 168 26.20 11.35 -2.64
CA TYR A 168 26.85 10.50 -3.63
C TYR A 168 26.96 11.18 -5.00
N PHE A 169 26.14 12.21 -5.24
CA PHE A 169 26.01 12.89 -6.54
C PHE A 169 26.40 14.37 -6.54
N LEU A 170 26.73 14.97 -5.39
CA LEU A 170 27.43 16.27 -5.25
C LEU A 170 28.91 16.05 -4.94
#